data_AF-A0A2D4EVG7-F1
#
_entry.id   AF-A0A2D4EVG7-F1
#
_cell.length_a   1.000
_cell.length_b   1.000
_cell.length_c   1.000
_cell.angle_alpha   90.00
_cell.angle_beta   90.00
_cell.angle_gamma   90.00
#
_symmetry.space_group_name_H-M   'P 1'
#
loop_
_entity.id
_entity.type
_entity.pdbx_description
1 polymer ?
#
loop_
_entity_poly.entity_id
_entity_poly.type
_entity_poly.pdbx_seq_one_letter_code
_entity_poly.pdbx_strand_id
1 'polypeptide(L)'
;TLDYYVSLAEELVKAGTHILAIKDMAGVLKPQASSMLVGALRKHFPDVPLHIHTHDTSGAGVASMLACAAAGADIVDVAVDAMSGMTSQPSMGAMVACTRGTEHDTGIQMEKVFDY
;
A
#
# COMPACT_ATOMS: atom_id res chain seq x y z
N THR A 1 14.70 -5.30 -11.07
CA THR A 1 14.68 -3.89 -11.55
C THR A 1 13.22 -3.45 -11.69
N LEU A 2 12.94 -2.19 -12.01
CA LEU A 2 11.56 -1.74 -12.22
C LEU A 2 10.88 -2.50 -13.38
N ASP A 3 11.58 -2.63 -14.51
CA ASP A 3 11.08 -3.31 -15.72
C ASP A 3 10.64 -4.75 -15.44
N TYR A 4 11.39 -5.47 -14.61
CA TYR A 4 11.02 -6.83 -14.20
C TYR A 4 9.62 -6.90 -13.58
N TYR A 5 9.28 -5.96 -12.68
CA TYR A 5 7.97 -5.94 -12.03
C TYR A 5 6.85 -5.55 -13.00
N VAL A 6 7.11 -4.59 -13.90
CA VAL A 6 6.13 -4.17 -14.91
C VAL A 6 5.83 -5.31 -15.89
N SER A 7 6.86 -6.02 -16.38
CA SER A 7 6.67 -7.17 -17.28
C SER A 7 5.89 -8.30 -16.60
N LEU A 8 6.21 -8.62 -15.34
CA LEU A 8 5.46 -9.63 -14.60
C LEU A 8 3.99 -9.21 -14.38
N ALA A 9 3.75 -7.93 -14.08
CA ALA A 9 2.39 -7.39 -13.96
C ALA A 9 1.61 -7.51 -15.28
N GLU A 10 2.24 -7.29 -16.44
CA GLU A 10 1.59 -7.49 -17.74
C GLU A 10 1.12 -8.93 -17.94
N GLU A 11 1.95 -9.91 -17.56
CA GLU A 11 1.57 -11.33 -17.65
C GLU A 11 0.37 -11.64 -16.76
N LEU A 12 0.37 -11.15 -15.53
CA LEU A 12 -0.72 -11.36 -14.56
C LEU A 12 -2.03 -10.68 -15.00
N VAL A 13 -1.95 -9.46 -15.56
CA VAL A 13 -3.12 -8.75 -16.10
C VAL A 13 -3.65 -9.46 -17.35
N LYS A 14 -2.78 -9.92 -18.27
CA LYS A 14 -3.18 -10.73 -19.43
C LYS A 14 -3.80 -12.06 -19.03
N ALA A 15 -3.35 -12.66 -17.93
CA ALA A 15 -3.94 -13.87 -17.36
C ALA A 15 -5.34 -13.64 -16.73
N GLY A 16 -5.78 -12.37 -16.59
CA GLY A 16 -7.13 -12.03 -16.14
C GLY A 16 -7.25 -11.78 -14.64
N THR A 17 -6.21 -11.27 -13.97
CA THR A 17 -6.36 -10.85 -12.56
C THR A 17 -7.33 -9.68 -12.42
N HIS A 18 -8.18 -9.72 -11.39
CA HIS A 18 -9.11 -8.64 -11.06
C HIS A 18 -8.47 -7.52 -10.25
N ILE A 19 -7.46 -7.86 -9.43
CA ILE A 19 -6.70 -6.95 -8.58
C ILE A 19 -5.23 -7.34 -8.70
N LEU A 20 -4.35 -6.36 -8.86
CA LEU A 20 -2.91 -6.59 -8.87
C LEU A 20 -2.33 -6.22 -7.51
N ALA A 21 -1.74 -7.20 -6.83
CA ALA A 21 -1.14 -7.00 -5.52
C ALA A 21 0.39 -6.93 -5.56
N ILE A 22 0.99 -5.99 -4.83
CA ILE A 22 2.43 -5.97 -4.53
C ILE A 22 2.64 -6.45 -3.11
N LYS A 23 3.34 -7.57 -2.96
CA LYS A 23 3.64 -8.18 -1.66
C LYS A 23 5.09 -7.90 -1.23
N ASP A 24 5.28 -6.90 -0.37
CA ASP A 24 6.52 -6.66 0.35
C ASP A 24 6.52 -7.37 1.71
N MET A 25 6.77 -8.68 1.69
CA MET A 25 6.74 -9.52 2.89
C MET A 25 7.86 -9.22 3.89
N ALA A 26 8.93 -8.54 3.48
CA ALA A 26 10.10 -8.28 4.31
C ALA A 26 10.11 -6.86 4.89
N GLY A 27 9.22 -5.97 4.44
CA GLY A 27 9.20 -4.57 4.85
C GLY A 27 10.36 -3.76 4.27
N VAL A 28 10.76 -4.06 3.03
CA VAL A 28 11.90 -3.42 2.34
C VAL A 28 11.48 -2.30 1.39
N LEU A 29 10.17 -2.10 1.19
CA LEU A 29 9.66 -1.01 0.37
C LEU A 29 9.88 0.32 1.09
N LYS A 30 10.58 1.24 0.42
CA LYS A 30 10.84 2.62 0.91
C LYS A 30 9.94 3.60 0.17
N PRO A 31 9.62 4.78 0.74
CA PRO A 31 8.70 5.74 0.11
C PRO A 31 9.05 6.10 -1.33
N GLN A 32 10.32 6.37 -1.65
CA GLN A 32 10.72 6.69 -3.03
C GLN A 32 10.55 5.51 -3.99
N ALA A 33 10.81 4.29 -3.52
CA ALA A 33 10.62 3.08 -4.32
C ALA A 33 9.13 2.76 -4.49
N SER A 34 8.31 2.99 -3.45
CA SER A 34 6.84 2.93 -3.51
C SER A 34 6.30 3.81 -4.62
N SER A 35 6.64 5.10 -4.61
CA SER A 35 6.12 6.05 -5.60
C SER A 35 6.57 5.70 -7.02
N MET A 36 7.81 5.24 -7.20
CA MET A 36 8.31 4.80 -8.50
C MET A 36 7.58 3.57 -9.02
N LEU A 37 7.45 2.53 -8.20
CA LEU A 37 6.83 1.26 -8.60
C LEU A 37 5.32 1.43 -8.84
N VAL A 38 4.60 2.00 -7.88
CA VAL A 38 3.14 2.18 -7.98
C VAL A 38 2.79 3.16 -9.09
N GLY A 39 3.53 4.27 -9.22
CA GLY A 39 3.31 5.24 -10.29
C GLY A 39 3.54 4.64 -11.69
N ALA A 40 4.56 3.79 -11.85
CA ALA A 40 4.78 3.07 -13.10
C ALA A 40 3.63 2.09 -13.39
N LEU A 41 3.18 1.31 -12.39
CA LEU A 41 2.07 0.38 -12.55
C LEU A 41 0.75 1.10 -12.89
N ARG A 42 0.40 2.17 -12.18
CA ARG A 42 -0.80 2.98 -12.49
C ARG A 42 -0.75 3.55 -13.91
N LYS A 43 0.41 4.04 -14.36
CA LYS A 43 0.59 4.55 -15.72
C LYS A 43 0.37 3.47 -16.79
N HIS A 44 0.85 2.25 -16.55
CA HIS A 44 0.70 1.13 -17.48
C HIS A 44 -0.71 0.52 -17.44
N PHE A 45 -1.34 0.50 -16.27
CA PHE A 45 -2.62 -0.16 -16.02
C PHE A 45 -3.59 0.83 -15.34
N PRO A 46 -4.17 1.79 -16.08
CA PRO A 46 -4.97 2.87 -15.51
C PRO A 46 -6.22 2.36 -14.78
N ASP A 47 -6.80 1.24 -15.22
CA ASP A 47 -8.07 0.74 -14.71
C ASP A 47 -7.94 -0.50 -13.80
N VAL A 48 -6.72 -0.99 -13.58
CA VAL A 48 -6.50 -2.16 -12.71
C VAL A 48 -6.38 -1.70 -11.26
N PRO A 49 -7.16 -2.27 -10.32
CA PRO A 49 -7.01 -2.00 -8.90
C PRO A 49 -5.64 -2.45 -8.39
N LEU A 50 -4.93 -1.57 -7.68
CA LEU A 50 -3.62 -1.80 -7.10
C LEU A 50 -3.71 -1.95 -5.59
N HIS A 51 -3.31 -3.11 -5.09
CA HIS A 51 -3.31 -3.46 -3.67
C HIS A 51 -1.88 -3.62 -3.15
N ILE A 52 -1.49 -2.85 -2.14
CA ILE A 52 -0.15 -2.90 -1.59
C ILE A 52 -0.16 -3.53 -0.20
N HIS A 53 0.70 -4.53 -0.04
CA HIS A 53 0.96 -5.21 1.21
C HIS A 53 2.41 -4.97 1.62
N THR A 54 2.66 -4.54 2.86
CA THR A 54 4.00 -4.44 3.44
C THR A 54 4.03 -4.94 4.88
N HIS A 55 5.24 -5.09 5.41
CA HIS A 55 5.51 -5.26 6.83
C HIS A 55 6.27 -4.03 7.34
N ASP A 56 6.07 -3.66 8.61
CA ASP A 56 6.69 -2.48 9.23
C ASP A 56 8.08 -2.78 9.83
N THR A 57 8.71 -3.88 9.40
CA THR A 57 9.95 -4.42 9.98
C THR A 57 11.09 -3.41 9.97
N SER A 58 11.16 -2.57 8.93
CA SER A 58 12.15 -1.51 8.79
C SER A 58 11.75 -0.19 9.48
N GLY A 59 10.52 -0.10 9.99
CA GLY A 59 9.91 1.13 10.50
C GLY A 59 9.44 2.11 9.42
N ALA A 60 9.48 1.71 8.14
CA ALA A 60 9.10 2.56 7.01
C ALA A 60 7.67 2.33 6.51
N GLY A 61 6.91 1.41 7.10
CA GLY A 61 5.67 0.88 6.56
C GLY A 61 4.59 1.96 6.35
N VAL A 62 4.29 2.77 7.38
CA VAL A 62 3.30 3.88 7.26
C VAL A 62 3.71 4.86 6.15
N ALA A 63 4.98 5.30 6.16
CA ALA A 63 5.47 6.25 5.16
C ALA A 63 5.42 5.66 3.74
N SER A 64 5.74 4.38 3.58
CA SER A 64 5.69 3.69 2.30
C SER A 64 4.27 3.49 1.80
N MET A 65 3.30 3.23 2.68
CA MET A 65 1.88 3.11 2.29
C MET A 65 1.27 4.46 1.93
N LEU A 66 1.60 5.54 2.64
CA LEU A 66 1.21 6.91 2.25
C LEU A 66 1.78 7.28 0.86
N ALA A 67 3.05 6.90 0.60
CA ALA A 67 3.66 7.11 -0.71
C ALA A 67 3.03 6.26 -1.82
N CYS A 68 2.54 5.06 -1.50
CA CYS A 68 1.75 4.25 -2.43
C CYS A 68 0.40 4.89 -2.75
N ALA A 69 -0.33 5.36 -1.73
CA ALA A 69 -1.62 6.02 -1.91
C ALA A 69 -1.48 7.26 -2.81
N ALA A 70 -0.49 8.13 -2.52
CA ALA A 70 -0.18 9.31 -3.32
C ALA A 70 0.25 8.99 -4.77
N ALA A 71 0.77 7.79 -5.03
CA ALA A 71 1.15 7.33 -6.35
C ALA A 71 0.02 6.62 -7.11
N GLY A 72 -1.17 6.50 -6.52
CA GLY A 72 -2.36 5.93 -7.15
C GLY A 72 -2.64 4.47 -6.79
N ALA A 73 -2.16 3.98 -5.63
CA ALA A 73 -2.65 2.72 -5.08
C ALA A 73 -4.09 2.88 -4.58
N ASP A 74 -4.92 1.86 -4.79
CA ASP A 74 -6.34 1.87 -4.36
C ASP A 74 -6.53 1.28 -2.97
N ILE A 75 -5.68 0.30 -2.60
CA ILE A 75 -5.78 -0.45 -1.35
C ILE A 75 -4.39 -0.56 -0.72
N VAL A 76 -4.30 -0.35 0.59
CA VAL A 76 -3.10 -0.61 1.40
C VAL A 76 -3.47 -1.47 2.61
N ASP A 77 -2.61 -2.42 2.96
CA ASP A 77 -2.79 -3.26 4.14
C ASP A 77 -2.33 -2.57 5.42
N VAL A 78 -3.12 -2.76 6.48
CA VAL A 78 -2.85 -2.28 7.84
C VAL A 78 -3.23 -3.36 8.85
N ALA A 79 -2.69 -3.26 10.07
CA ALA A 79 -3.13 -4.06 11.21
C ALA A 79 -3.76 -3.15 12.28
N VAL A 80 -4.66 -3.71 13.09
CA VAL A 80 -5.17 -3.02 14.29
C VAL A 80 -4.00 -2.60 15.18
N ASP A 81 -4.12 -1.45 15.83
CA ASP A 81 -2.96 -0.75 16.43
C ASP A 81 -2.18 -1.63 17.41
N ALA A 82 -2.89 -2.35 18.29
CA ALA A 82 -2.29 -3.26 19.26
C ALA A 82 -1.55 -4.47 18.65
N MET A 83 -1.80 -4.78 17.37
CA MET A 83 -1.19 -5.89 16.62
C MET A 83 -0.32 -5.40 15.45
N SER A 84 -0.06 -4.09 15.37
CA SER A 84 0.70 -3.47 14.29
C SER A 84 2.17 -3.24 14.67
N GLY A 85 2.95 -2.78 13.69
CA GLY A 85 4.36 -2.44 13.87
C GLY A 85 5.27 -3.67 13.94
N MET A 86 6.57 -3.42 14.14
CA MET A 86 7.62 -4.47 14.12
C MET A 86 7.48 -5.35 12.86
N THR A 87 7.46 -6.67 13.00
CA THR A 87 7.31 -7.58 11.87
C THR A 87 5.86 -7.77 11.43
N SER A 88 4.91 -6.97 11.91
CA SER A 88 3.51 -6.93 11.46
C SER A 88 3.31 -5.86 10.38
N GLN A 89 2.06 -5.56 10.02
CA GLN A 89 1.68 -4.47 9.11
C GLN A 89 1.79 -3.08 9.80
N PRO A 90 1.78 -1.98 9.03
CA PRO A 90 1.66 -0.63 9.57
C PRO A 90 0.37 -0.43 10.39
N SER A 91 0.40 0.51 11.34
CA SER A 91 -0.76 0.85 12.18
C SER A 91 -1.95 1.37 11.35
N MET A 92 -3.13 0.77 11.57
CA MET A 92 -4.40 1.23 11.01
C MET A 92 -4.72 2.65 11.48
N GLY A 93 -4.59 2.94 12.77
CA GLY A 93 -4.83 4.27 13.34
C GLY A 93 -3.91 5.32 12.76
N ALA A 94 -2.64 5.01 12.54
CA ALA A 94 -1.70 5.91 11.87
C ALA A 94 -2.15 6.23 10.43
N MET A 95 -2.53 5.22 9.65
CA MET A 95 -3.00 5.42 8.28
C MET A 95 -4.31 6.23 8.22
N VAL A 96 -5.30 5.88 9.05
CA VAL A 96 -6.58 6.61 9.11
C VAL A 96 -6.35 8.06 9.56
N ALA A 97 -5.53 8.30 10.58
CA ALA A 97 -5.24 9.63 11.08
C ALA A 97 -4.48 10.50 10.05
N CYS A 98 -3.45 9.95 9.39
CA CYS A 98 -2.62 10.70 8.45
C CYS A 98 -3.30 10.99 7.12
N THR A 99 -4.30 10.21 6.72
CA THR A 99 -5.06 10.43 5.47
C THR A 99 -6.27 11.33 5.65
N ARG A 100 -6.70 11.59 6.89
CA ARG A 100 -7.88 12.39 7.19
C ARG A 100 -7.78 13.81 6.65
N GLY A 101 -8.82 14.27 5.96
CA GLY A 101 -8.89 15.60 5.35
C GLY A 101 -8.05 15.76 4.07
N THR A 102 -7.51 14.66 3.54
CA THR A 102 -6.82 14.63 2.24
C THR A 102 -7.70 14.00 1.16
N GLU A 103 -7.25 13.97 -0.09
CA GLU A 103 -7.93 13.23 -1.16
C GLU A 103 -7.94 11.70 -0.93
N HIS A 104 -7.11 11.20 -0.02
CA HIS A 104 -7.01 9.78 0.33
C HIS A 104 -7.71 9.43 1.65
N ASP A 105 -8.60 10.31 2.14
CA ASP A 105 -9.35 10.07 3.38
C ASP A 105 -10.10 8.73 3.32
N THR A 106 -9.86 7.86 4.30
CA THR A 106 -10.46 6.52 4.36
C THR A 106 -11.95 6.55 4.72
N GLY A 107 -12.46 7.64 5.29
CA GLY A 107 -13.82 7.74 5.83
C GLY A 107 -14.07 6.89 7.08
N ILE A 108 -13.02 6.24 7.64
CA ILE A 108 -13.12 5.43 8.85
C ILE A 108 -13.11 6.36 10.07
N GLN A 109 -14.08 6.18 10.97
CA GLN A 109 -14.13 6.90 12.24
C GLN A 109 -13.04 6.38 13.18
N MET A 110 -12.22 7.28 13.74
CA MET A 110 -11.12 6.91 14.64
C MET A 110 -11.62 6.14 15.88
N GLU A 111 -12.81 6.47 16.37
CA GLU A 111 -13.44 5.78 17.49
C GLU A 111 -13.57 4.28 17.22
N LYS A 112 -13.92 3.89 15.98
CA LYS A 112 -14.01 2.47 15.59
C LYS A 112 -12.66 1.80 15.50
N VAL A 113 -11.58 2.53 15.26
CA VAL A 113 -10.22 1.97 15.25
C VAL A 113 -9.80 1.64 16.68
N PHE A 114 -10.20 2.46 17.66
CA PHE A 114 -9.86 2.28 19.07
C PHE A 114 -10.65 1.17 19.79
N ASP A 115 -11.80 0.77 19.25
CA ASP A 115 -12.61 -0.32 19.81
C ASP A 115 -11.97 -1.72 19.64
N TYR A 116 -10.91 -1.83 18.82
CA TYR A 116 -10.13 -3.06 18.58
C TYR A 116 -8.81 -3.05 19.37
#